data_AF-A0A2P7NRR5-F1
#
_entry.id   AF-A0A2P7NRR5-F1
#
_cell.length_a   1.000
_cell.length_b   1.000
_cell.length_c   1.000
_cell.angle_alpha   90.00
_cell.angle_beta   90.00
_cell.angle_gamma   90.00
#
_symmetry.space_group_name_H-M   'P 1'
#
loop_
_entity.id
_entity.type
_entity.pdbx_description
1 polymer ?
#
loop_
_entity_poly.entity_id
_entity_poly.type
_entity_poly.pdbx_seq_one_letter_code
_entity_poly.pdbx_strand_id
1 'polypeptide(L)'
;MADAIIDNIPKLNHDEINSSITIPLTPTSGVPKYDLSGMVFGTTQAPFDPTYKFFATEGATYSLLDTSFFDPYLRLYDRSGNAIATNSEDSDSAAEIIFSDLLHDENGEKHSLDVIIEWTAPYSGIFFIKPGWEQELIHKNYLLVVSSDMDTAVQQISQLSDTDTDRIFNWGESAYTNLFPEHQNSQADVQGYYARIYSNGDALGERDGIIYYYDGGTDGTGEIVAVGTISDYLPQAVAAGF
;
A
#
# COMPACT_ATOMS: atom_id res chain seq x y z
N MET A 1 -18.12 -11.89 -12.66
CA MET A 1 -19.35 -11.10 -12.86
C MET A 1 -18.95 -9.67 -12.58
N ALA A 2 -19.41 -8.68 -13.38
CA ALA A 2 -19.00 -7.30 -13.19
C ALA A 2 -19.48 -6.81 -11.82
N ASP A 3 -18.55 -6.33 -10.98
CA ASP A 3 -18.82 -5.70 -9.68
C ASP A 3 -19.80 -4.55 -9.89
N ALA A 4 -21.07 -4.85 -9.61
CA ALA A 4 -22.11 -3.85 -9.64
C ALA A 4 -21.91 -2.94 -8.42
N ILE A 5 -21.81 -1.63 -8.67
CA ILE A 5 -21.98 -0.53 -7.71
C ILE A 5 -20.70 0.03 -7.04
N ILE A 6 -19.53 -0.02 -7.67
CA ILE A 6 -18.42 0.88 -7.24
C ILE A 6 -18.77 2.36 -7.51
N ASP A 7 -19.46 2.64 -8.64
CA ASP A 7 -19.75 4.01 -9.10
C ASP A 7 -20.64 4.85 -8.16
N ASN A 8 -21.39 4.22 -7.24
CA ASN A 8 -22.23 4.93 -6.28
C ASN A 8 -21.59 5.08 -4.89
N ILE A 9 -20.38 4.57 -4.69
CA ILE A 9 -19.67 4.74 -3.42
C ILE A 9 -19.11 6.17 -3.39
N PRO A 10 -19.45 6.96 -2.35
CA PRO A 10 -18.89 8.31 -2.20
C PRO A 10 -17.37 8.28 -2.17
N LYS A 11 -16.76 9.22 -2.87
CA LYS A 11 -15.31 9.43 -2.81
C LYS A 11 -14.90 9.91 -1.42
N LEU A 12 -13.69 9.53 -0.99
CA LEU A 12 -13.06 10.15 0.17
C LEU A 12 -12.82 11.64 -0.11
N ASN A 13 -13.12 12.46 0.87
CA ASN A 13 -12.80 13.88 0.81
C ASN A 13 -11.35 14.14 1.26
N HIS A 14 -10.90 15.40 1.11
CA HIS A 14 -9.52 15.78 1.41
C HIS A 14 -9.17 15.62 2.90
N ASP A 15 -10.12 15.87 3.80
CA ASP A 15 -9.88 15.74 5.24
C ASP A 15 -9.69 14.26 5.62
N GLU A 16 -10.52 13.36 5.10
CA GLU A 16 -10.39 11.91 5.29
C GLU A 16 -9.03 11.38 4.83
N ILE A 17 -8.56 11.82 3.65
CA ILE A 17 -7.24 11.48 3.11
C ILE A 17 -6.13 11.99 4.02
N ASN A 18 -6.20 13.25 4.47
CA ASN A 18 -5.15 13.87 5.28
C ASN A 18 -5.11 13.34 6.72
N SER A 19 -6.26 13.01 7.30
CA SER A 19 -6.35 12.45 8.65
C SER A 19 -6.19 10.92 8.70
N SER A 20 -5.91 10.29 7.55
CA SER A 20 -5.78 8.84 7.46
C SER A 20 -4.65 8.28 8.32
N ILE A 21 -4.92 7.15 8.98
CA ILE A 21 -3.99 6.48 9.89
C ILE A 21 -3.21 5.41 9.12
N THR A 22 -1.88 5.44 9.21
CA THR A 22 -1.03 4.45 8.53
C THR A 22 -1.09 3.09 9.22
N ILE A 23 -1.32 2.03 8.44
CA ILE A 23 -1.12 0.63 8.84
C ILE A 23 0.27 0.21 8.32
N PRO A 24 1.27 0.05 9.19
CA PRO A 24 2.58 -0.47 8.77
C PRO A 24 2.45 -1.96 8.44
N LEU A 25 2.89 -2.36 7.24
CA LEU A 25 3.03 -3.77 6.88
C LEU A 25 4.43 -4.25 7.28
N THR A 26 4.50 -5.33 8.05
CA THR A 26 5.76 -5.93 8.49
C THR A 26 5.85 -7.40 8.09
N PRO A 27 7.06 -7.97 7.94
CA PRO A 27 7.23 -9.38 7.58
C PRO A 27 6.45 -10.30 8.52
N THR A 28 5.72 -11.25 7.95
CA THR A 28 4.97 -12.27 8.69
C THR A 28 5.49 -13.67 8.37
N SER A 29 5.55 -14.53 9.38
CA SER A 29 6.04 -15.91 9.25
C SER A 29 4.97 -16.96 9.57
N GLY A 30 3.74 -16.53 9.86
CA GLY A 30 2.66 -17.38 10.35
C GLY A 30 1.60 -17.76 9.32
N VAL A 31 1.57 -17.11 8.16
CA VAL A 31 0.56 -17.36 7.11
C VAL A 31 1.29 -17.76 5.83
N PRO A 32 1.29 -19.05 5.42
CA PRO A 32 2.11 -19.59 4.32
C PRO A 32 1.93 -18.96 2.92
N LYS A 33 1.12 -17.92 2.79
CA LYS A 33 0.81 -17.21 1.54
C LYS A 33 1.24 -15.74 1.57
N TYR A 34 1.33 -15.11 2.73
CA TYR A 34 1.55 -13.67 2.81
C TYR A 34 2.95 -13.38 3.33
N ASP A 35 3.63 -12.44 2.67
CA ASP A 35 4.97 -11.99 3.03
C ASP A 35 4.94 -10.90 4.08
N LEU A 36 4.00 -9.95 3.95
CA LEU A 36 3.82 -8.85 4.88
C LEU A 36 2.39 -8.83 5.42
N SER A 37 2.23 -8.35 6.66
CA SER A 37 0.91 -8.07 7.23
C SER A 37 0.95 -6.88 8.17
N GLY A 38 -0.18 -6.20 8.28
CA GLY A 38 -0.42 -5.17 9.28
C GLY A 38 -1.84 -5.29 9.81
N MET A 39 -2.07 -4.90 11.05
CA MET A 39 -3.39 -4.97 11.66
C MET A 39 -3.69 -3.77 12.54
N VAL A 40 -4.98 -3.46 12.63
CA VAL A 40 -5.57 -2.53 13.59
C VAL A 40 -6.62 -3.30 14.37
N PHE A 41 -6.56 -3.20 15.69
CA PHE A 41 -7.46 -3.94 16.57
C PHE A 41 -7.83 -3.07 17.77
N GLY A 42 -9.05 -3.24 18.27
CA GLY A 42 -9.46 -2.70 19.56
C GLY A 42 -10.57 -3.51 20.21
N THR A 43 -10.64 -3.41 21.54
CA THR A 43 -11.71 -3.96 22.39
C THR A 43 -12.59 -2.85 22.99
N THR A 44 -12.35 -1.61 22.57
CA THR A 44 -13.08 -0.42 23.00
C THR A 44 -13.85 0.18 21.83
N GLN A 45 -14.58 1.26 22.07
CA GLN A 45 -15.29 1.94 21.00
C GLN A 45 -14.30 2.28 19.86
N ALA A 46 -14.60 1.79 18.67
CA ALA A 46 -13.90 2.12 17.45
C ALA A 46 -13.92 3.65 17.25
N PRO A 47 -12.86 4.22 16.64
CA PRO A 47 -12.92 5.59 16.17
C PRO A 47 -14.17 5.79 15.30
N PHE A 48 -14.76 6.98 15.35
CA PHE A 48 -15.90 7.29 14.49
C PHE A 48 -15.43 7.46 13.05
N ASP A 49 -15.86 6.54 12.17
CA ASP A 49 -15.64 6.58 10.73
C ASP A 49 -14.16 6.74 10.29
N PRO A 50 -13.25 5.85 10.74
CA PRO A 50 -11.83 6.02 10.48
C PRO A 50 -11.47 5.74 9.02
N THR A 51 -10.47 6.45 8.52
CA THR A 51 -9.79 6.11 7.27
C THR A 51 -8.38 5.63 7.60
N TYR A 52 -8.01 4.47 7.08
CA TYR A 52 -6.66 3.93 7.17
C TYR A 52 -5.95 4.02 5.83
N LYS A 53 -4.63 3.95 5.84
CA LYS A 53 -3.81 3.88 4.63
C LYS A 53 -2.67 2.89 4.75
N PHE A 54 -2.28 2.32 3.62
CA PHE A 54 -1.09 1.48 3.51
C PHE A 54 -0.40 1.73 2.17
N PHE A 55 0.89 1.38 2.08
CA PHE A 55 1.61 1.38 0.82
C PHE A 55 1.47 0.02 0.16
N ALA A 56 1.02 0.00 -1.08
CA ALA A 56 0.96 -1.19 -1.91
C ALA A 56 2.04 -1.15 -3.00
N THR A 57 2.48 -2.33 -3.44
CA THR A 57 3.40 -2.51 -4.56
C THR A 57 2.60 -3.05 -5.74
N GLU A 58 2.76 -2.44 -6.91
CA GLU A 58 2.12 -2.85 -8.15
C GLU A 58 2.34 -4.34 -8.42
N GLY A 59 1.27 -5.01 -8.86
CA GLY A 59 1.29 -6.44 -9.16
C GLY A 59 1.27 -7.35 -7.94
N ALA A 60 1.58 -6.84 -6.72
CA ALA A 60 1.35 -7.60 -5.50
C ALA A 60 -0.16 -7.76 -5.28
N THR A 61 -0.54 -8.90 -4.70
CA THR A 61 -1.91 -9.17 -4.30
C THR A 61 -2.07 -8.95 -2.81
N TYR A 62 -3.20 -8.36 -2.43
CA TYR A 62 -3.54 -8.06 -1.06
C TYR A 62 -4.86 -8.70 -0.68
N SER A 63 -4.91 -9.23 0.53
CA SER A 63 -6.16 -9.63 1.17
C SER A 63 -6.40 -8.72 2.36
N LEU A 64 -7.57 -8.09 2.35
CA LEU A 64 -8.06 -7.23 3.41
C LEU A 64 -9.17 -7.98 4.12
N LEU A 65 -9.11 -7.99 5.45
CA LEU A 65 -10.11 -8.59 6.32
C LEU A 65 -10.59 -7.54 7.30
N ASP A 66 -11.89 -7.41 7.42
CA ASP A 66 -12.53 -6.54 8.38
C ASP A 66 -13.55 -7.30 9.21
N THR A 67 -13.53 -7.13 10.52
CA THR A 67 -14.54 -7.73 11.40
C THR A 67 -14.97 -6.77 12.50
N SER A 68 -16.28 -6.73 12.70
CA SER A 68 -16.96 -6.11 13.83
C SER A 68 -18.13 -6.98 14.26
N PHE A 69 -18.71 -6.68 15.42
CA PHE A 69 -19.85 -7.45 15.89
C PHE A 69 -21.04 -7.38 14.94
N PHE A 70 -21.40 -6.18 14.51
CA PHE A 70 -22.38 -5.98 13.44
C PHE A 70 -21.68 -5.93 12.09
N ASP A 71 -22.48 -6.20 11.05
CA ASP A 71 -22.06 -6.31 9.66
C ASP A 71 -21.24 -5.09 9.24
N PRO A 72 -19.90 -5.20 9.10
CA PRO A 72 -19.10 -4.10 8.61
C PRO A 72 -19.43 -3.81 7.14
N TYR A 73 -18.87 -2.73 6.63
CA TYR A 73 -18.61 -2.61 5.19
C TYR A 73 -17.11 -2.45 4.99
N LEU A 74 -16.52 -3.06 3.98
CA LEU A 74 -15.10 -2.86 3.65
C LEU A 74 -14.94 -2.22 2.29
N ARG A 75 -14.27 -1.06 2.26
CA ARG A 75 -14.01 -0.31 1.01
C ARG A 75 -12.55 0.05 0.86
N LEU A 76 -12.05 -0.09 -0.35
CA LEU A 76 -10.70 0.27 -0.77
C LEU A 76 -10.75 1.43 -1.77
N TYR A 77 -9.86 2.39 -1.60
CA TYR A 77 -9.80 3.61 -2.40
C TYR A 77 -8.40 3.87 -2.97
N ASP A 78 -8.37 4.47 -4.15
CA ASP A 78 -7.15 4.94 -4.80
C ASP A 78 -6.59 6.24 -4.18
N ARG A 79 -5.44 6.70 -4.68
CA ARG A 79 -4.78 7.93 -4.22
C ARG A 79 -5.59 9.21 -4.43
N SER A 80 -6.63 9.16 -5.27
CA SER A 80 -7.54 10.27 -5.57
C SER A 80 -8.85 10.17 -4.76
N GLY A 81 -8.97 9.19 -3.87
CA GLY A 81 -10.15 8.96 -3.05
C GLY A 81 -11.30 8.28 -3.80
N ASN A 82 -11.10 7.73 -5.00
CA ASN A 82 -12.14 6.95 -5.69
C ASN A 82 -12.20 5.55 -5.10
N ALA A 83 -13.39 5.02 -4.86
CA ALA A 83 -13.55 3.62 -4.49
C ALA A 83 -13.11 2.74 -5.68
N ILE A 84 -12.36 1.68 -5.40
CA ILE A 84 -11.82 0.76 -6.41
C ILE A 84 -12.08 -0.71 -6.07
N ALA A 85 -12.44 -1.03 -4.82
CA ALA A 85 -12.97 -2.32 -4.42
C ALA A 85 -13.86 -2.16 -3.19
N THR A 86 -14.82 -3.07 -3.03
CA THR A 86 -15.70 -3.18 -1.87
C THR A 86 -15.93 -4.64 -1.57
N ASN A 87 -16.24 -5.00 -0.32
CA ASN A 87 -16.73 -6.34 -0.01
C ASN A 87 -17.99 -6.66 -0.83
N SER A 88 -18.19 -7.94 -1.11
CA SER A 88 -19.42 -8.55 -1.58
C SER A 88 -19.80 -9.69 -0.64
N GLU A 89 -21.06 -9.76 -0.22
CA GLU A 89 -21.60 -10.86 0.62
C GLU A 89 -21.27 -12.27 0.07
N ASP A 90 -21.11 -12.37 -1.25
CA ASP A 90 -20.76 -13.63 -1.92
C ASP A 90 -19.34 -14.13 -1.57
N SER A 91 -18.41 -13.26 -1.15
CA SER A 91 -17.04 -13.62 -0.74
C SER A 91 -16.92 -14.05 0.72
N ASP A 92 -17.89 -13.70 1.57
CA ASP A 92 -17.76 -13.87 3.02
C ASP A 92 -17.86 -15.34 3.45
N SER A 93 -18.65 -16.14 2.72
CA SER A 93 -18.82 -17.57 3.02
C SER A 93 -17.51 -18.37 2.93
N ALA A 94 -16.60 -18.01 2.02
CA ALA A 94 -15.31 -18.69 1.89
C ALA A 94 -14.31 -18.20 2.95
N ALA A 95 -14.35 -16.92 3.29
CA ALA A 95 -13.51 -16.34 4.32
C ALA A 95 -13.91 -16.78 5.73
N GLU A 96 -15.20 -17.00 5.99
CA GLU A 96 -15.70 -17.46 7.28
C GLU A 96 -15.10 -18.82 7.69
N ILE A 97 -14.84 -19.69 6.71
CA ILE A 97 -14.20 -20.99 6.92
C ILE A 97 -12.71 -20.83 7.26
N ILE A 98 -12.03 -19.85 6.65
CA ILE A 98 -10.58 -19.64 6.81
C ILE A 98 -10.28 -18.89 8.12
N PHE A 99 -11.17 -18.00 8.54
CA PHE A 99 -10.97 -17.11 9.68
C PHE A 99 -11.89 -17.43 10.86
N SER A 100 -12.49 -18.62 10.93
CA SER A 100 -13.49 -19.00 11.94
C SER A 100 -13.08 -18.71 13.39
N ASP A 101 -11.78 -18.85 13.69
CA ASP A 101 -11.21 -18.63 15.02
C ASP A 101 -11.13 -17.13 15.39
N LEU A 102 -11.10 -16.23 14.40
CA LEU A 102 -11.10 -14.78 14.59
C LEU A 102 -12.52 -14.20 14.69
N LEU A 103 -13.54 -15.00 14.39
CA LEU A 103 -14.93 -14.57 14.35
C LEU A 103 -15.68 -14.77 15.66
N HIS A 104 -15.06 -15.37 16.67
CA HIS A 104 -15.72 -15.59 17.95
C HIS A 104 -15.00 -14.83 19.06
N ASP A 105 -15.76 -14.12 19.88
CA ASP A 105 -15.21 -13.49 21.09
C ASP A 105 -14.93 -14.54 22.19
N GLU A 106 -14.45 -14.08 23.35
CA GLU A 106 -14.17 -14.94 24.51
C GLU A 106 -15.41 -15.67 25.08
N ASN A 107 -16.61 -15.20 24.73
CA ASN A 107 -17.88 -15.79 25.12
C ASN A 107 -18.46 -16.73 24.03
N GLY A 108 -17.80 -16.81 22.88
CA GLY A 108 -18.27 -17.58 21.73
C GLY A 108 -19.32 -16.85 20.89
N GLU A 109 -19.46 -15.54 21.02
CA GLU A 109 -20.34 -14.73 20.18
C GLU A 109 -19.71 -14.49 18.82
N LYS A 110 -20.48 -14.74 17.75
CA LYS A 110 -20.02 -14.60 16.37
C LYS A 110 -20.02 -13.13 15.94
N HIS A 111 -18.91 -12.67 15.38
CA HIS A 111 -18.74 -11.40 14.71
C HIS A 111 -19.02 -11.55 13.20
N SER A 112 -19.40 -10.43 12.59
CA SER A 112 -19.55 -10.32 11.14
C SER A 112 -18.17 -10.08 10.48
N LEU A 113 -18.05 -10.47 9.22
CA LEU A 113 -16.78 -10.51 8.49
C LEU A 113 -17.00 -9.98 7.08
N ASP A 114 -16.16 -9.01 6.72
CA ASP A 114 -16.05 -8.51 5.36
C ASP A 114 -14.63 -8.77 4.83
N VAL A 115 -14.53 -9.16 3.56
CA VAL A 115 -13.23 -9.40 2.95
C VAL A 115 -13.10 -8.82 1.53
N ILE A 116 -11.88 -8.38 1.22
CA ILE A 116 -11.43 -8.18 -0.17
C ILE A 116 -10.25 -9.11 -0.36
N ILE A 117 -10.39 -10.17 -1.15
CA ILE A 117 -9.38 -11.22 -1.29
C ILE A 117 -8.61 -11.04 -2.60
N GLU A 118 -7.29 -11.20 -2.55
CA GLU A 118 -6.41 -11.22 -3.73
C GLU A 118 -6.53 -10.00 -4.65
N TRP A 119 -6.86 -8.83 -4.09
CA TRP A 119 -6.87 -7.59 -4.86
C TRP A 119 -5.46 -7.28 -5.34
N THR A 120 -5.28 -7.20 -6.66
CA THR A 120 -3.99 -6.87 -7.27
C THR A 120 -3.82 -5.36 -7.33
N ALA A 121 -2.75 -4.84 -6.75
CA ALA A 121 -2.48 -3.41 -6.79
C ALA A 121 -2.17 -2.97 -8.23
N PRO A 122 -2.94 -2.03 -8.81
CA PRO A 122 -2.76 -1.58 -10.20
C PRO A 122 -1.61 -0.58 -10.37
N TYR A 123 -1.04 -0.10 -9.27
CA TYR A 123 0.13 0.76 -9.21
C TYR A 123 0.72 0.67 -7.81
N SER A 124 1.98 1.06 -7.67
CA SER A 124 2.63 1.17 -6.37
C SER A 124 2.33 2.53 -5.75
N GLY A 125 1.96 2.57 -4.47
CA GLY A 125 1.64 3.82 -3.80
C GLY A 125 0.67 3.66 -2.65
N ILE A 126 0.14 4.80 -2.20
CA ILE A 126 -0.81 4.83 -1.07
C ILE A 126 -2.22 4.47 -1.55
N PHE A 127 -2.82 3.53 -0.84
CA PHE A 127 -4.24 3.18 -0.92
C PHE A 127 -4.90 3.42 0.43
N PHE A 128 -6.20 3.70 0.41
CA PHE A 128 -6.97 3.98 1.62
C PHE A 128 -8.03 2.92 1.86
N ILE A 129 -8.25 2.60 3.12
CA ILE A 129 -9.24 1.62 3.55
C ILE A 129 -10.22 2.32 4.48
N LYS A 130 -11.51 2.07 4.26
CA LYS A 130 -12.58 2.53 5.16
C LYS A 130 -13.32 1.31 5.69
N PRO A 131 -13.00 0.86 6.92
CA PRO A 131 -13.75 -0.18 7.60
C PRO A 131 -15.04 0.42 8.18
N GLY A 132 -16.13 -0.27 7.97
CA GLY A 132 -17.48 0.17 8.27
C GLY A 132 -17.97 -0.32 9.61
N TRP A 133 -17.11 -0.32 10.62
CA TRP A 133 -17.42 -0.94 11.91
C TRP A 133 -18.71 -0.40 12.51
N GLU A 134 -19.68 -1.29 12.62
CA GLU A 134 -20.91 -1.04 13.35
C GLU A 134 -20.77 -1.65 14.76
N GLN A 135 -20.92 -0.80 15.77
CA GLN A 135 -20.73 -1.15 17.18
C GLN A 135 -21.91 -0.68 18.04
N GLU A 136 -22.16 -1.43 19.11
CA GLU A 136 -23.13 -1.06 20.15
C GLU A 136 -22.45 -0.81 21.50
N LEU A 137 -23.26 -0.54 22.54
CA LEU A 137 -22.78 -0.21 23.88
C LEU A 137 -21.90 -1.30 24.52
N ILE A 138 -22.11 -2.56 24.14
CA ILE A 138 -21.42 -3.72 24.72
C ILE A 138 -20.51 -4.45 23.72
N HIS A 139 -20.81 -4.39 22.43
CA HIS A 139 -20.01 -5.06 21.40
C HIS A 139 -19.02 -4.09 20.75
N LYS A 140 -17.77 -4.17 21.19
CA LYS A 140 -16.72 -3.17 20.90
C LYS A 140 -15.49 -3.74 20.22
N ASN A 141 -15.47 -5.04 19.97
CA ASN A 141 -14.35 -5.67 19.30
C ASN A 141 -14.38 -5.28 17.82
N TYR A 142 -13.21 -4.91 17.29
CA TYR A 142 -13.02 -4.65 15.88
C TYR A 142 -11.61 -5.04 15.46
N LEU A 143 -11.46 -5.48 14.22
CA LEU A 143 -10.18 -5.87 13.63
C LEU A 143 -10.19 -5.58 12.13
N LEU A 144 -9.16 -4.87 11.67
CA LEU A 144 -8.82 -4.73 10.26
C LEU A 144 -7.42 -5.33 10.05
N VAL A 145 -7.28 -6.22 9.08
CA VAL A 145 -6.02 -6.84 8.68
C VAL A 145 -5.77 -6.56 7.21
N VAL A 146 -4.54 -6.20 6.87
CA VAL A 146 -4.05 -6.11 5.50
C VAL A 146 -2.88 -7.07 5.39
N SER A 147 -2.99 -8.05 4.50
CA SER A 147 -1.92 -9.01 4.21
C SER A 147 -1.54 -8.95 2.74
N SER A 148 -0.26 -8.99 2.42
CA SER A 148 0.25 -8.91 1.06
C SER A 148 1.05 -10.14 0.68
N ASP A 149 0.84 -10.66 -0.52
CA ASP A 149 1.67 -11.64 -1.21
C ASP A 149 2.51 -10.87 -2.23
N MET A 150 3.78 -10.68 -1.90
CA MET A 150 4.76 -9.95 -2.71
C MET A 150 5.33 -10.80 -3.84
N ASP A 151 5.29 -12.13 -3.73
CA ASP A 151 5.72 -13.05 -4.79
C ASP A 151 4.89 -12.86 -6.07
N THR A 152 3.63 -12.41 -5.94
CA THR A 152 2.79 -12.03 -7.09
C THR A 152 3.30 -10.78 -7.83
N ALA A 153 3.91 -9.82 -7.13
CA ALA A 153 4.55 -8.66 -7.77
C ALA A 153 5.78 -9.09 -8.58
N VAL A 154 6.54 -10.07 -8.07
CA VAL A 154 7.74 -10.61 -8.73
C VAL A 154 7.41 -11.21 -10.11
N GLN A 155 6.18 -11.66 -10.35
CA GLN A 155 5.78 -12.12 -11.68
C GLN A 155 5.63 -10.99 -12.71
N GLN A 156 5.35 -9.74 -12.29
CA GLN A 156 5.39 -8.57 -13.19
C GLN A 156 6.77 -7.89 -13.24
N ILE A 157 7.60 -8.02 -12.20
CA ILE A 157 8.93 -7.38 -12.12
C ILE A 157 10.01 -8.14 -12.91
N SER A 158 9.72 -9.34 -13.43
CA SER A 158 10.65 -10.13 -14.28
C SER A 158 11.02 -9.50 -15.64
N GLN A 159 10.78 -8.19 -15.82
CA GLN A 159 11.19 -7.39 -16.98
C GLN A 159 11.91 -6.07 -16.61
N LEU A 160 11.98 -5.65 -15.34
CA LEU A 160 12.62 -4.37 -14.99
C LEU A 160 14.13 -4.57 -14.87
N SER A 161 14.87 -3.95 -15.77
CA SER A 161 16.33 -4.03 -15.81
C SER A 161 16.94 -2.77 -15.24
N ASP A 162 18.18 -2.85 -14.75
CA ASP A 162 19.03 -1.69 -14.39
C ASP A 162 18.99 -0.57 -15.45
N THR A 163 18.76 -0.93 -16.73
CA THR A 163 18.61 0.02 -17.82
C THR A 163 17.38 0.92 -17.70
N ASP A 164 16.24 0.39 -17.21
CA ASP A 164 15.03 1.19 -17.00
C ASP A 164 15.17 2.12 -15.78
N THR A 165 15.84 1.64 -14.72
CA THR A 165 16.21 2.49 -13.59
C THR A 165 17.17 3.61 -14.01
N ASP A 166 18.17 3.29 -14.85
CA ASP A 166 19.08 4.29 -15.41
C ASP A 166 18.35 5.35 -16.24
N ARG A 167 17.31 4.98 -16.99
CA ARG A 167 16.49 5.94 -17.73
C ARG A 167 15.78 6.91 -16.80
N ILE A 168 15.20 6.41 -15.73
CA ILE A 168 14.53 7.24 -14.72
C ILE A 168 15.52 8.20 -14.07
N PHE A 169 16.71 7.71 -13.70
CA PHE A 169 17.74 8.56 -13.11
C PHE A 169 18.24 9.63 -14.08
N ASN A 170 18.50 9.28 -15.34
CA ASN A 170 18.88 10.24 -16.38
C ASN A 170 17.79 11.31 -16.60
N TRP A 171 16.52 10.90 -16.62
CA TRP A 171 15.40 11.82 -16.70
C TRP A 171 15.33 12.73 -15.47
N GLY A 172 15.49 12.17 -14.26
CA GLY A 172 15.54 12.90 -13.01
C GLY A 172 16.63 13.97 -13.02
N GLU A 173 17.84 13.62 -13.44
CA GLU A 173 18.97 14.54 -13.62
C GLU A 173 18.64 15.70 -14.57
N SER A 174 17.93 15.42 -15.66
CA SER A 174 17.53 16.46 -16.61
C SER A 174 16.38 17.33 -16.09
N ALA A 175 15.45 16.78 -15.32
CA ALA A 175 14.24 17.46 -14.87
C ALA A 175 14.47 18.27 -13.58
N TYR A 176 15.36 17.80 -12.70
CA TYR A 176 15.58 18.33 -11.37
C TYR A 176 17.06 18.68 -11.14
N THR A 177 17.64 19.48 -12.04
CA THR A 177 19.06 19.86 -12.02
C THR A 177 19.52 20.55 -10.73
N ASN A 178 18.60 21.09 -9.92
CA ASN A 178 18.94 21.68 -8.62
C ASN A 178 19.21 20.62 -7.55
N LEU A 179 18.58 19.46 -7.66
CA LEU A 179 18.76 18.32 -6.76
C LEU A 179 19.83 17.35 -7.28
N PHE A 180 19.90 17.19 -8.61
CA PHE A 180 20.79 16.26 -9.30
C PHE A 180 21.70 17.04 -10.28
N PRO A 181 22.71 17.76 -9.76
CA PRO A 181 23.43 18.78 -10.51
C PRO A 181 24.35 18.26 -11.61
N GLU A 182 24.72 16.99 -11.57
CA GLU A 182 25.53 16.36 -12.60
C GLU A 182 25.09 14.93 -12.87
N HIS A 183 25.46 14.43 -14.05
CA HIS A 183 25.29 13.01 -14.33
C HIS A 183 26.25 12.16 -13.49
N GLN A 184 25.71 11.11 -12.88
CA GLN A 184 26.49 10.10 -12.16
C GLN A 184 26.26 8.73 -12.77
N ASN A 185 27.28 7.87 -12.74
CA ASN A 185 27.07 6.47 -13.07
C ASN A 185 26.39 5.77 -11.89
N SER A 186 25.42 4.91 -12.20
CA SER A 186 24.79 4.07 -11.19
C SER A 186 25.78 3.11 -10.56
N GLN A 187 25.64 2.95 -9.25
CA GLN A 187 26.39 1.99 -8.44
C GLN A 187 25.44 0.88 -8.02
N ALA A 188 25.84 -0.35 -8.34
CA ALA A 188 25.15 -1.53 -7.83
C ALA A 188 25.43 -1.66 -6.33
N ASP A 189 24.37 -1.82 -5.54
CA ASP A 189 24.39 -2.17 -4.12
C ASP A 189 25.10 -1.15 -3.21
N VAL A 190 24.58 0.07 -3.18
CA VAL A 190 24.86 1.04 -2.12
C VAL A 190 23.90 0.77 -0.96
N GLN A 191 24.33 -0.04 0.01
CA GLN A 191 23.49 -0.42 1.17
C GLN A 191 22.15 -1.10 0.76
N GLY A 192 22.18 -1.95 -0.27
CA GLY A 192 20.99 -2.62 -0.80
C GLY A 192 20.21 -1.82 -1.84
N TYR A 193 20.72 -0.67 -2.30
CA TYR A 193 20.08 0.14 -3.35
C TYR A 193 20.90 0.12 -4.64
N TYR A 194 20.22 0.16 -5.78
CA TYR A 194 20.79 0.58 -7.05
C TYR A 194 20.75 2.11 -7.11
N ALA A 195 21.88 2.79 -6.99
CA ALA A 195 21.86 4.21 -6.62
C ALA A 195 22.89 5.09 -7.35
N ARG A 196 22.60 6.39 -7.39
CA ARG A 196 23.49 7.47 -7.81
C ARG A 196 23.62 8.49 -6.69
N ILE A 197 24.85 8.83 -6.34
CA ILE A 197 25.17 9.78 -5.29
C ILE A 197 25.83 10.99 -5.94
N TYR A 198 25.27 12.17 -5.69
CA TYR A 198 25.66 13.41 -6.31
C TYR A 198 26.65 14.21 -5.44
N SER A 199 27.36 15.13 -6.07
CA SER A 199 28.43 15.93 -5.46
C SER A 199 27.93 16.89 -4.39
N ASN A 200 26.65 17.28 -4.46
CA ASN A 200 25.98 18.09 -3.45
C ASN A 200 25.62 17.31 -2.19
N GLY A 201 25.69 15.98 -2.20
CA GLY A 201 25.37 15.09 -1.07
C GLY A 201 24.06 14.32 -1.23
N ASP A 202 23.21 14.70 -2.17
CA ASP A 202 21.93 14.03 -2.42
C ASP A 202 22.12 12.70 -3.17
N ALA A 203 21.12 11.82 -3.12
CA ALA A 203 21.14 10.59 -3.91
C ALA A 203 19.76 10.19 -4.42
N LEU A 204 19.75 9.50 -5.57
CA LEU A 204 18.64 8.69 -6.05
C LEU A 204 18.98 7.22 -5.83
N GLY A 205 18.02 6.46 -5.32
CA GLY A 205 18.16 5.02 -5.13
C GLY A 205 16.92 4.29 -5.62
N GLU A 206 17.12 3.07 -6.10
CA GLU A 206 16.06 2.13 -6.38
C GLU A 206 16.26 0.89 -5.51
N ARG A 207 15.17 0.40 -4.93
CA ARG A 207 15.14 -0.89 -4.26
C ARG A 207 13.73 -1.47 -4.33
N ASP A 208 13.63 -2.72 -4.76
CA ASP A 208 12.38 -3.48 -4.86
C ASP A 208 11.29 -2.77 -5.69
N GLY A 209 11.69 -2.08 -6.76
CA GLY A 209 10.83 -1.31 -7.67
C GLY A 209 10.47 0.09 -7.17
N ILE A 210 10.91 0.48 -5.98
CA ILE A 210 10.62 1.77 -5.35
C ILE A 210 11.79 2.72 -5.56
N ILE A 211 11.49 3.95 -5.99
CA ILE A 211 12.44 5.04 -6.12
C ILE A 211 12.47 5.83 -4.82
N TYR A 212 13.68 6.03 -4.32
CA TYR A 212 14.01 6.76 -3.12
C TYR A 212 14.87 7.98 -3.43
N TYR A 213 14.61 9.06 -2.71
CA TYR A 213 15.47 10.23 -2.64
C TYR A 213 16.13 10.29 -1.26
N TYR A 214 17.43 10.56 -1.24
CA TYR A 214 18.18 10.83 -0.02
C TYR A 214 18.56 12.29 0.03
N ASP A 215 18.12 12.99 1.08
CA ASP A 215 18.34 14.42 1.28
C ASP A 215 19.64 14.66 2.06
N GLY A 216 20.78 14.39 1.41
CA GLY A 216 22.10 14.40 2.03
C GLY A 216 22.86 15.72 1.87
N GLY A 217 22.25 16.73 1.26
CA GLY A 217 22.83 18.05 1.02
C GLY A 217 23.36 18.77 2.27
N THR A 218 24.09 19.87 2.07
CA THR A 218 24.66 20.68 3.18
C THR A 218 23.59 21.17 4.17
N ASP A 219 22.37 21.37 3.70
CA ASP A 219 21.18 21.72 4.51
C ASP A 219 20.12 20.60 4.52
N GLY A 220 20.47 19.39 4.09
CA GLY A 220 19.56 18.25 3.97
C GLY A 220 19.24 17.62 5.32
N THR A 221 18.15 16.84 5.37
CA THR A 221 17.70 16.16 6.60
C THR A 221 18.48 14.89 6.93
N GLY A 222 19.20 14.32 5.96
CA GLY A 222 19.83 13.00 6.06
C GLY A 222 18.83 11.85 6.06
N GLU A 223 17.58 12.09 5.64
CA GLU A 223 16.54 11.06 5.55
C GLU A 223 16.45 10.46 4.14
N ILE A 224 16.05 9.18 4.08
CA ILE A 224 15.69 8.49 2.85
C ILE A 224 14.16 8.48 2.75
N VAL A 225 13.64 9.02 1.66
CA VAL A 225 12.19 9.15 1.42
C VAL A 225 11.83 8.41 0.15
N ALA A 226 10.80 7.55 0.22
CA ALA A 226 10.20 6.96 -0.98
C ALA A 226 9.46 8.06 -1.77
N VAL A 227 9.84 8.28 -3.02
CA VAL A 227 9.29 9.36 -3.86
C VAL A 227 8.34 8.85 -4.94
N GLY A 228 8.44 7.57 -5.29
CA GLY A 228 7.55 6.91 -6.24
C GLY A 228 8.13 5.56 -6.62
N THR A 229 7.74 5.03 -7.77
CA THR A 229 8.20 3.73 -8.26
C THR A 229 8.68 3.78 -9.71
N ILE A 230 9.30 2.69 -10.16
CA ILE A 230 9.71 2.57 -11.56
C ILE A 230 8.51 2.78 -12.49
N SER A 231 7.35 2.20 -12.17
CA SER A 231 6.14 2.35 -12.99
C SER A 231 5.58 3.77 -13.01
N ASP A 232 5.78 4.55 -11.95
CA ASP A 232 5.37 5.96 -11.93
C ASP A 232 6.23 6.79 -12.89
N TYR A 233 7.54 6.51 -12.97
CA TYR A 233 8.50 7.40 -13.62
C TYR A 233 9.01 6.91 -14.97
N LEU A 234 9.04 5.61 -15.24
CA LEU A 234 9.51 5.06 -16.51
C LEU A 234 8.70 5.60 -17.71
N PRO A 235 7.36 5.69 -17.67
CA PRO A 235 6.61 6.31 -18.76
C PRO A 235 6.98 7.77 -19.00
N GLN A 236 7.32 8.51 -17.93
CA GLN A 236 7.72 9.92 -18.03
C GLN A 236 9.11 10.06 -18.64
N ALA A 237 10.06 9.23 -18.20
CA ALA A 237 11.42 9.18 -18.75
C ALA A 237 11.40 8.84 -20.25
N VAL A 238 10.65 7.81 -20.64
CA VAL A 238 10.50 7.41 -22.05
C VAL A 238 9.84 8.51 -22.88
N ALA A 239 8.78 9.15 -22.38
CA ALA A 239 8.13 10.26 -23.07
C ALA A 239 9.04 11.48 -23.24
N ALA A 240 9.99 11.69 -22.33
CA ALA A 240 11.01 12.74 -22.39
C ALA A 240 12.23 12.36 -23.25
N GLY A 241 12.30 11.13 -23.78
CA GLY A 241 13.33 10.69 -24.72
C GLY A 241 14.55 10.01 -24.09
N PHE A 242 14.42 9.48 -22.86
CA PHE A 242 15.44 8.69 -22.19
C PHE A 242 15.25 7.18 -22.41
#